data_AF-A0A8W8L7L8-F1
#
_entry.id   AF-A0A8W8L7L8-F1
#
_cell.length_a   1.000
_cell.length_b   1.000
_cell.length_c   1.000
_cell.angle_alpha   90.00
_cell.angle_beta   90.00
_cell.angle_gamma   90.00
#
_symmetry.space_group_name_H-M   'P 1'
#
loop_
_entity.id
_entity.type
_entity.pdbx_description
1 polymer ?
#
loop_
_entity_poly.entity_id
_entity_poly.type
_entity_poly.pdbx_seq_one_letter_code
_entity_poly.pdbx_strand_id
1 'polypeptide(L)'
;MTMGLIAEVLLLVTAVAISGTVQSQNSNDERQNRSASVFHLMEQLYNTMKTQIKDMKFDIAAQKKQIETLQNRKTMKCESGTAGQHKAPPPGWPYIENVKFKSPFEETPTVTYGLFLLDSLHNTNVRISTTVTAVTKTGFRVQISPWDDTRLYGARISWMACGK
;
A
#
# COMPACT_ATOMS: atom_id res chain seq x y z
N MET A 1 -7.14 4.66 -26.90
CA MET A 1 -7.64 5.77 -27.74
C MET A 1 -9.15 5.68 -27.75
N THR A 2 -9.82 6.55 -27.00
CA THR A 2 -11.28 6.60 -26.92
C THR A 2 -11.86 7.10 -28.25
N MET A 3 -13.06 6.64 -28.63
CA MET A 3 -13.70 6.95 -29.91
C MET A 3 -13.81 8.46 -30.22
N GLY A 4 -13.76 9.33 -29.22
CA GLY A 4 -13.80 10.79 -29.39
C GLY A 4 -12.62 11.35 -30.18
N LEU A 5 -11.41 10.82 -29.99
CA LEU A 5 -10.21 11.31 -30.67
C LEU A 5 -10.22 11.00 -32.17
N ILE A 6 -10.83 9.87 -32.56
CA ILE A 6 -10.98 9.46 -33.95
C ILE A 6 -12.02 10.34 -34.65
N ALA A 7 -13.11 10.68 -33.96
CA ALA A 7 -14.16 11.55 -34.50
C ALA A 7 -13.64 12.97 -34.78
N GLU A 8 -12.84 13.55 -33.88
CA GLU A 8 -12.25 14.90 -34.07
C GLU A 8 -11.27 14.94 -35.24
N VAL A 9 -10.40 13.92 -35.38
CA VAL A 9 -9.47 13.82 -36.51
C VAL A 9 -10.22 13.66 -37.83
N LEU A 10 -11.29 12.86 -37.86
CA LEU A 10 -12.11 12.67 -39.05
C LEU A 10 -12.88 13.95 -39.45
N LEU A 11 -13.34 14.74 -38.46
CA LEU A 11 -13.97 16.04 -38.67
C LEU A 11 -12.97 17.06 -39.26
N LEU A 12 -11.73 17.06 -38.77
CA LEU A 12 -10.67 17.92 -39.32
C LEU A 12 -10.30 17.54 -40.76
N VAL A 13 -10.15 16.24 -41.05
CA VAL A 13 -9.82 15.76 -42.41
C VAL A 13 -10.94 16.06 -43.40
N THR A 14 -12.21 15.93 -42.99
CA THR A 14 -13.35 16.25 -43.86
C THR A 14 -13.51 17.75 -44.09
N ALA A 15 -13.26 18.60 -43.09
CA ALA A 15 -13.26 20.06 -43.25
C ALA A 15 -12.20 20.54 -44.27
N VAL A 16 -11.02 19.91 -44.30
CA VAL A 16 -9.96 20.18 -45.29
C VAL A 16 -10.40 19.78 -46.70
N ALA A 17 -11.04 18.62 -46.86
CA ALA A 17 -11.55 18.18 -48.15
C ALA A 17 -12.66 19.10 -48.70
N ILE A 18 -13.50 19.65 -47.83
CA ILE A 18 -14.58 20.59 -48.21
C ILE A 18 -14.02 21.97 -48.58
N SER A 19 -12.95 22.44 -47.92
CA SER A 19 -12.27 23.69 -48.32
C SER A 19 -11.66 23.62 -49.72
N GLY A 20 -11.31 22.41 -50.20
CA GLY A 20 -10.79 22.20 -51.55
C GLY A 20 -11.86 22.23 -52.66
N THR A 21 -13.15 22.08 -52.33
CA THR A 21 -14.22 21.89 -53.34
C THR A 21 -15.21 23.06 -53.46
N VAL A 22 -15.20 24.05 -52.57
CA VAL A 22 -16.12 25.19 -52.61
C VAL A 22 -15.46 26.43 -53.22
N GLN A 23 -15.66 26.63 -54.52
CA GLN A 23 -15.32 27.85 -55.24
C GLN A 23 -16.45 28.89 -55.10
N SER A 24 -16.19 30.02 -54.43
CA SER A 24 -16.79 31.32 -54.75
C SER A 24 -15.99 32.45 -54.08
N GLN A 25 -15.92 33.55 -54.83
CA GLN A 25 -15.13 34.78 -54.76
C GLN A 25 -14.72 35.31 -53.38
N ASN A 26 -13.42 35.25 -53.07
CA ASN A 26 -12.69 36.19 -52.22
C ASN A 26 -11.21 36.16 -52.65
N SER A 27 -10.51 37.30 -52.55
CA SER A 27 -9.19 37.54 -53.13
C SER A 27 -8.20 36.38 -52.89
N ASN A 28 -7.45 36.01 -53.93
CA ASN A 28 -6.54 34.86 -53.90
C ASN A 28 -5.49 34.95 -52.77
N ASP A 29 -5.12 36.16 -52.33
CA ASP A 29 -4.20 36.39 -51.20
C ASP A 29 -4.79 35.97 -49.85
N GLU A 30 -6.06 36.25 -49.56
CA GLU A 30 -6.69 35.83 -48.30
C GLU A 30 -6.89 34.32 -48.20
N ARG A 31 -7.18 33.65 -49.33
CA ARG A 31 -7.28 32.18 -49.43
C ARG A 31 -5.92 31.51 -49.22
N GLN A 32 -4.87 32.02 -49.86
CA GLN A 32 -3.50 31.53 -49.69
C GLN A 32 -3.05 31.66 -48.22
N ASN A 33 -3.33 32.82 -47.60
CA ASN A 33 -2.94 33.13 -46.23
C ASN A 33 -3.72 32.31 -45.19
N ARG A 34 -5.03 32.07 -45.40
CA ARG A 34 -5.83 31.15 -44.57
C ARG A 34 -5.36 29.70 -44.68
N SER A 35 -5.07 29.22 -45.89
CA SER A 35 -4.55 27.85 -46.09
C SER A 35 -3.22 27.66 -45.38
N ALA A 36 -2.28 28.61 -45.54
CA ALA A 36 -0.98 28.58 -44.86
C ALA A 36 -1.11 28.60 -43.33
N SER A 37 -2.05 29.39 -42.79
CA SER A 37 -2.35 29.44 -41.36
C SER A 37 -2.86 28.09 -40.84
N VAL A 38 -3.79 27.44 -41.55
CA VAL A 38 -4.30 26.11 -41.18
C VAL A 38 -3.19 25.04 -41.20
N PHE A 39 -2.30 25.07 -42.19
CA PHE A 39 -1.14 24.17 -42.24
C PHE A 39 -0.17 24.40 -41.06
N HIS A 40 0.09 25.66 -40.69
CA HIS A 40 0.94 25.99 -39.56
C HIS A 40 0.36 25.50 -38.22
N LEU A 41 -0.96 25.67 -38.03
CA LEU A 41 -1.69 25.13 -36.88
C LEU A 41 -1.62 23.60 -36.82
N MET A 42 -1.75 22.91 -37.96
CA MET A 42 -1.60 21.45 -38.03
C MET A 42 -0.19 20.99 -37.65
N GLU A 43 0.84 21.72 -38.10
CA GLU A 43 2.23 21.40 -37.77
C GLU A 43 2.53 21.62 -36.28
N GLN A 44 2.02 22.70 -35.69
CA GLN A 44 2.11 22.95 -34.25
C GLN A 44 1.41 21.85 -33.44
N LEU A 45 0.19 21.46 -33.84
CA LEU A 45 -0.56 20.40 -33.17
C LEU A 45 0.16 19.05 -33.26
N TYR A 46 0.70 18.72 -34.44
CA TYR A 46 1.47 17.51 -34.66
C TYR A 46 2.73 17.47 -33.77
N ASN A 47 3.49 18.56 -33.74
CA ASN A 47 4.71 18.63 -32.93
C ASN A 47 4.42 18.59 -31.41
N THR A 48 3.35 19.25 -30.98
CA THR A 48 2.88 19.20 -29.59
C THR A 48 2.49 17.77 -29.21
N MET A 49 1.66 17.11 -30.02
CA MET A 49 1.22 15.74 -29.78
C MET A 49 2.39 14.74 -29.84
N LYS A 50 3.34 14.92 -30.76
CA LYS A 50 4.55 14.10 -30.84
C LYS A 50 5.39 14.20 -29.58
N THR A 51 5.52 15.40 -29.02
CA THR A 51 6.23 15.65 -27.77
C THR A 51 5.50 15.02 -26.60
N GLN A 52 4.19 15.24 -26.48
CA GLN A 52 3.35 14.60 -25.45
C GLN A 52 3.40 13.07 -25.50
N ILE A 53 3.40 12.45 -26.69
CA ILE A 53 3.54 11.00 -26.84
C ILE A 53 4.91 10.53 -26.34
N LYS A 54 5.98 11.28 -26.60
CA LYS A 54 7.32 10.96 -26.12
C LYS A 54 7.38 11.04 -24.60
N ASP A 55 6.80 12.09 -24.02
CA ASP A 55 6.78 12.29 -22.57
C ASP A 55 5.93 11.21 -21.88
N MET A 56 4.75 10.90 -22.39
CA MET A 56 3.92 9.79 -21.89
C MET A 56 4.65 8.45 -21.96
N LYS A 57 5.40 8.17 -23.04
CA LYS A 57 6.21 6.94 -23.13
C LYS A 57 7.29 6.90 -22.04
N PHE A 58 7.90 8.04 -21.73
CA PHE A 58 8.87 8.15 -20.66
C PHE A 58 8.22 7.91 -19.29
N ASP A 59 7.07 8.54 -19.03
CA ASP A 59 6.32 8.37 -17.78
C ASP A 59 5.83 6.93 -17.59
N ILE A 60 5.34 6.27 -18.64
CA ILE A 60 4.95 4.85 -18.60
C ILE A 60 6.14 3.97 -18.23
N ALA A 61 7.32 4.24 -18.78
CA ALA A 61 8.53 3.48 -18.44
C ALA A 61 8.95 3.72 -16.97
N ALA A 62 8.86 4.96 -16.49
CA ALA A 62 9.14 5.30 -15.10
C ALA A 62 8.16 4.63 -14.12
N GLN A 63 6.86 4.68 -14.42
CA GLN A 63 5.82 4.04 -13.62
C GLN A 63 5.99 2.51 -13.60
N LYS A 64 6.32 1.89 -14.74
CA LYS A 64 6.59 0.44 -14.79
C LYS A 64 7.72 0.05 -13.86
N LYS A 65 8.82 0.81 -13.87
CA LYS A 65 9.97 0.60 -12.96
C LYS A 65 9.58 0.76 -11.49
N GLN A 66 8.73 1.74 -11.17
CA GLN A 66 8.20 1.92 -9.82
C GLN A 66 7.32 0.74 -9.39
N ILE A 67 6.44 0.25 -10.26
CA ILE A 67 5.58 -0.91 -9.99
C ILE A 67 6.43 -2.15 -9.71
N GLU A 68 7.44 -2.43 -10.55
CA GLU A 68 8.37 -3.55 -10.34
C GLU A 68 9.08 -3.45 -8.98
N THR A 69 9.48 -2.23 -8.59
CA THR A 69 10.13 -1.97 -7.29
C THR A 69 9.16 -2.20 -6.13
N LEU A 70 7.90 -1.77 -6.26
CA LEU A 70 6.87 -1.94 -5.23
C LEU A 70 6.43 -3.40 -5.08
N GLN A 71 6.33 -4.13 -6.19
CA GLN A 71 6.01 -5.56 -6.18
C GLN A 71 7.13 -6.39 -5.56
N ASN A 72 8.39 -6.02 -5.81
CA ASN A 72 9.55 -6.70 -5.23
C ASN A 72 9.94 -6.19 -3.84
N ARG A 73 9.22 -5.22 -3.30
CA ARG A 73 9.48 -4.73 -1.94
C ARG A 73 9.02 -5.82 -0.96
N LYS A 74 9.97 -6.45 -0.27
CA LYS A 74 9.66 -7.21 0.95
C LYS A 74 9.03 -6.27 1.96
N THR A 75 7.70 -6.29 2.04
CA THR A 75 6.95 -5.43 2.94
C THR A 75 7.13 -5.92 4.36
N MET A 76 7.44 -5.00 5.27
CA MET A 76 7.42 -5.32 6.70
C MET A 76 5.98 -5.70 7.06
N LYS A 77 5.80 -6.95 7.49
CA LYS A 77 4.56 -7.47 8.03
C LYS A 77 4.58 -7.25 9.54
N CYS A 78 3.44 -6.90 10.12
CA CYS A 78 3.23 -6.89 11.55
C CYS A 78 1.93 -7.63 11.90
N GLU A 79 1.96 -8.39 12.99
CA GLU A 79 0.79 -8.98 13.63
C GLU A 79 0.78 -8.62 15.11
N SER A 80 -0.40 -8.54 15.72
CA SER A 80 -0.55 -8.23 17.14
C SER A 80 -1.69 -9.01 17.76
N GLY A 81 -1.66 -9.16 19.09
CA GLY A 81 -2.71 -9.84 19.83
C GLY A 81 -2.52 -9.70 21.34
N THR A 82 -3.26 -10.51 22.09
CA THR A 82 -3.15 -10.57 23.55
C THR A 82 -2.96 -12.01 23.99
N ALA A 83 -2.38 -12.20 25.18
CA ALA A 83 -2.24 -13.50 25.82
C ALA A 83 -2.32 -13.33 27.34
N GLY A 84 -2.92 -14.30 28.02
CA GLY A 84 -3.05 -14.29 29.47
C GLY A 84 -4.39 -14.81 29.96
N GLN A 85 -4.63 -14.65 31.25
CA GLN A 85 -5.82 -15.17 31.92
C GLN A 85 -6.28 -14.23 33.02
N HIS A 86 -7.58 -14.23 33.30
CA HIS A 86 -8.18 -13.53 34.42
C HIS A 86 -9.42 -14.31 34.84
N LYS A 87 -9.41 -14.88 36.06
CA LYS A 87 -10.48 -15.76 36.56
C LYS A 87 -10.67 -15.57 38.07
N ALA A 88 -11.90 -15.79 38.52
CA ALA A 88 -12.26 -15.94 39.92
C ALA A 88 -13.00 -17.30 40.06
N PRO A 89 -12.48 -18.29 40.82
CA PRO A 89 -11.30 -18.24 41.70
C PRO A 89 -9.96 -18.07 40.95
N PRO A 90 -8.85 -17.71 41.64
CA PRO A 90 -7.53 -17.55 41.03
C PRO A 90 -7.13 -18.75 40.17
N PRO A 91 -6.66 -18.54 38.93
CA PRO A 91 -6.24 -19.64 38.08
C PRO A 91 -4.90 -20.24 38.53
N GLY A 92 -4.56 -21.40 37.98
CA GLY A 92 -3.23 -21.98 38.12
C GLY A 92 -2.18 -21.16 37.36
N TRP A 93 -0.96 -21.10 37.92
CA TRP A 93 0.20 -20.45 37.32
C TRP A 93 1.38 -21.43 37.26
N PRO A 94 2.27 -21.31 36.26
CA PRO A 94 2.33 -20.28 35.22
C PRO A 94 1.25 -20.42 34.13
N TYR A 95 0.88 -19.30 33.51
CA TYR A 95 0.13 -19.31 32.26
C TYR A 95 1.10 -19.55 31.11
N ILE A 96 0.85 -20.57 30.29
CA ILE A 96 1.67 -20.90 29.11
C ILE A 96 0.76 -21.03 27.90
N GLU A 97 1.11 -20.34 26.82
CA GLU A 97 0.41 -20.41 25.55
C GLU A 97 1.40 -20.45 24.38
N ASN A 98 1.09 -21.27 23.37
CA ASN A 98 1.77 -21.24 22.08
C ASN A 98 0.93 -20.41 21.11
N VAL A 99 1.28 -19.13 20.96
CA VAL A 99 0.60 -18.19 20.08
C VAL A 99 0.98 -18.48 18.64
N LYS A 100 -0.01 -18.64 17.76
CA LYS A 100 0.18 -18.82 16.32
C LYS A 100 -0.09 -17.52 15.59
N PHE A 101 0.78 -17.18 14.65
CA PHE A 101 0.53 -16.10 13.71
C PHE A 101 -0.54 -16.51 12.69
N LYS A 102 -1.31 -15.55 12.19
CA LYS A 102 -2.36 -15.76 11.18
C LYS A 102 -1.79 -16.34 9.89
N SER A 103 -0.60 -15.88 9.51
CA SER A 103 0.20 -16.51 8.45
C SER A 103 1.68 -16.53 8.83
N PRO A 104 2.48 -17.44 8.26
CA PRO A 104 3.91 -17.44 8.48
C PRO A 104 4.56 -16.12 8.04
N PHE A 105 5.61 -15.70 8.74
CA PHE A 105 6.54 -14.67 8.27
C PHE A 105 7.58 -15.29 7.31
N GLU A 106 8.21 -14.49 6.44
CA GLU A 106 9.30 -14.98 5.60
C GLU A 106 10.54 -15.33 6.44
N GLU A 107 10.81 -14.52 7.46
CA GLU A 107 11.92 -14.65 8.42
C GLU A 107 11.38 -14.68 9.86
N THR A 108 12.20 -15.09 10.84
CA THR A 108 11.76 -15.06 12.24
C THR A 108 11.53 -13.61 12.66
N PRO A 109 10.30 -13.22 13.07
CA PRO A 109 10.00 -11.83 13.40
C PRO A 109 10.59 -11.43 14.76
N THR A 110 10.70 -10.13 15.00
CA THR A 110 10.95 -9.59 16.34
C THR A 110 9.62 -9.45 17.07
N VAL A 111 9.53 -10.00 18.29
CA VAL A 111 8.32 -9.93 19.13
C VAL A 111 8.57 -9.00 20.31
N THR A 112 7.71 -8.00 20.47
CA THR A 112 7.64 -7.14 21.65
C THR A 112 6.33 -7.38 22.40
N TYR A 113 6.33 -7.12 23.70
CA TYR A 113 5.13 -7.26 24.52
C TYR A 113 5.13 -6.29 25.70
N GLY A 114 3.95 -6.02 26.24
CA GLY A 114 3.73 -5.22 27.43
C GLY A 114 2.58 -5.74 28.26
N LEU A 115 2.70 -5.70 29.58
CA LEU A 115 1.63 -6.02 30.52
C LEU A 115 0.56 -4.92 30.48
N PHE A 116 -0.72 -5.29 30.33
CA PHE A 116 -1.83 -4.32 30.33
C PHE A 116 -2.95 -4.65 31.32
N LEU A 117 -2.96 -5.86 31.89
CA LEU A 117 -3.85 -6.26 32.96
C LEU A 117 -3.03 -6.95 34.04
N LEU A 118 -3.24 -6.55 35.30
CA LEU A 118 -2.69 -7.19 36.48
C LEU A 118 -3.70 -7.11 37.63
N ASP A 119 -4.12 -8.28 38.12
CA ASP A 119 -5.01 -8.44 39.26
C ASP A 119 -4.32 -9.39 40.24
N SER A 120 -3.81 -8.82 41.34
CA SER A 120 -2.99 -9.50 42.35
C SER A 120 -3.65 -9.38 43.71
N LEU A 121 -3.52 -10.42 44.52
CA LEU A 121 -3.96 -10.40 45.91
C LEU A 121 -3.20 -9.31 46.68
N HIS A 122 -3.94 -8.49 47.43
CA HIS A 122 -3.43 -7.29 48.09
C HIS A 122 -2.49 -7.55 49.27
N ASN A 123 -2.49 -8.76 49.85
CA ASN A 123 -1.77 -9.09 51.09
C ASN A 123 -0.38 -9.71 50.86
N THR A 124 0.05 -9.82 49.61
CA THR A 124 1.39 -10.32 49.23
C THR A 124 2.03 -9.34 48.26
N ASN A 125 3.36 -9.32 48.20
CA ASN A 125 4.06 -8.48 47.23
C ASN A 125 3.67 -8.85 45.79
N VAL A 126 3.69 -7.86 44.91
CA VAL A 126 3.38 -8.04 43.48
C VAL A 126 4.65 -8.39 42.73
N ARG A 127 4.79 -9.65 42.33
CA ARG A 127 5.95 -10.16 41.61
C ARG A 127 5.50 -11.00 40.41
N ILE A 128 5.80 -10.54 39.20
CA ILE A 128 5.36 -11.18 37.96
C ILE A 128 6.42 -11.07 36.86
N SER A 129 6.66 -12.17 36.16
CA SER A 129 7.58 -12.25 35.03
C SER A 129 6.83 -12.77 33.82
N THR A 130 7.01 -12.10 32.69
CA THR A 130 6.56 -12.60 31.40
C THR A 130 7.77 -12.85 30.54
N THR A 131 7.82 -14.05 29.93
CA THR A 131 8.88 -14.45 29.00
C THR A 131 8.26 -14.87 27.68
N VAL A 132 8.86 -14.40 26.58
CA VAL A 132 8.59 -14.88 25.22
C VAL A 132 9.78 -15.69 24.76
N THR A 133 9.54 -16.92 24.34
CA THR A 133 10.58 -17.87 23.91
C THR A 133 10.12 -18.60 22.66
N ALA A 134 11.03 -19.38 22.05
CA ALA A 134 10.72 -20.21 20.88
C ALA A 134 10.04 -19.41 19.75
N VAL A 135 10.53 -18.20 19.47
CA VAL A 135 10.02 -17.38 18.37
C VAL A 135 10.43 -18.03 17.05
N THR A 136 9.44 -18.32 16.22
CA THR A 136 9.61 -18.93 14.89
C THR A 136 8.82 -18.12 13.87
N LYS A 137 8.89 -18.51 12.60
CA LYS A 137 8.09 -17.89 11.53
C LYS A 137 6.59 -18.04 11.72
N THR A 138 6.12 -19.01 12.49
CA THR A 138 4.70 -19.38 12.61
C THR A 138 4.09 -19.05 13.96
N GLY A 139 4.91 -18.68 14.95
CA GLY A 139 4.42 -18.36 16.28
C GLY A 139 5.54 -18.25 17.31
N PHE A 140 5.13 -18.14 18.57
CA PHE A 140 6.02 -18.07 19.72
C PHE A 140 5.34 -18.67 20.96
N ARG A 141 6.14 -18.96 21.99
CA ARG A 141 5.63 -19.39 23.30
C ARG A 141 5.70 -18.22 24.28
N VAL A 142 4.58 -17.90 24.91
CA VAL A 142 4.51 -16.96 26.03
C VAL A 142 4.35 -17.73 27.34
N GLN A 143 5.06 -17.29 28.36
CA GLN A 143 4.88 -17.76 29.73
C GLN A 143 4.79 -16.57 30.68
N ILE A 144 3.71 -16.50 31.45
CA ILE A 144 3.48 -15.50 32.50
C ILE A 144 3.50 -16.23 33.85
N SER A 145 4.37 -15.82 34.76
CA SER A 145 4.59 -16.52 36.04
C SER A 145 4.70 -15.51 37.19
N PRO A 146 3.95 -15.66 38.28
CA PRO A 146 4.32 -15.09 39.56
C PRO A 146 5.49 -15.88 40.16
N TRP A 147 6.14 -15.33 41.18
CA TRP A 147 7.09 -16.07 42.00
C TRP A 147 6.94 -15.73 43.48
N ASP A 148 7.54 -16.55 44.34
CA ASP A 148 7.42 -16.47 45.80
C ASP A 148 5.95 -16.60 46.24
N ASP A 149 5.49 -15.77 47.18
CA ASP A 149 4.14 -15.80 47.75
C ASP A 149 3.08 -15.06 46.93
N THR A 150 3.42 -14.45 45.79
CA THR A 150 2.48 -13.67 44.96
C THR A 150 1.32 -14.54 44.45
N ARG A 151 0.09 -14.10 44.71
CA ARG A 151 -1.13 -14.74 44.17
C ARG A 151 -1.83 -13.84 43.16
N LEU A 152 -2.01 -14.32 41.94
CA LEU A 152 -2.65 -13.56 40.85
C LEU A 152 -4.04 -14.12 40.53
N TYR A 153 -5.02 -13.23 40.46
CA TYR A 153 -6.34 -13.50 39.86
C TYR A 153 -6.29 -13.34 38.34
N GLY A 154 -5.41 -12.47 37.83
CA GLY A 154 -5.22 -12.31 36.41
C GLY A 154 -3.98 -11.53 36.01
N ALA A 155 -3.46 -11.86 34.83
CA ALA A 155 -2.47 -11.07 34.13
C ALA A 155 -2.62 -11.27 32.63
N ARG A 156 -2.50 -10.19 31.85
CA ARG A 156 -2.50 -10.24 30.38
C ARG A 156 -1.45 -9.33 29.78
N ILE A 157 -0.86 -9.80 28.68
CA ILE A 157 0.02 -9.01 27.83
C ILE A 157 -0.62 -8.69 26.49
N SER A 158 -0.26 -7.53 25.94
CA SER A 158 -0.41 -7.22 24.53
C SER A 158 0.94 -7.50 23.87
N TRP A 159 0.92 -8.09 22.68
CA TRP A 159 2.12 -8.43 21.93
C TRP A 159 2.02 -7.93 20.49
N MET A 160 3.17 -7.63 19.90
CA MET A 160 3.33 -7.28 18.50
C MET A 160 4.55 -8.02 17.93
N ALA A 161 4.38 -8.66 16.78
CA ALA A 161 5.42 -9.32 16.01
C ALA A 161 5.59 -8.59 14.69
N CYS A 162 6.79 -8.07 14.40
CA CYS A 162 7.10 -7.41 13.14
C CYS A 162 8.33 -8.04 12.49
N GLY A 163 8.25 -8.28 11.19
CA GLY A 163 9.30 -8.95 10.41
C GLY A 163 9.00 -8.90 8.92
N LYS A 164 9.92 -9.44 8.12
CA LYS A 164 9.68 -9.70 6.70
C LYS A 164 8.97 -11.03 6.55
#